data_AF-T0L5Q9-F1
#
_entry.id   AF-T0L5Q9-F1
#
_cell.length_a   1.000
_cell.length_b   1.000
_cell.length_c   1.000
_cell.angle_alpha   90.00
_cell.angle_beta   90.00
_cell.angle_gamma   90.00
#
_symmetry.space_group_name_H-M   'P 1'
#
loop_
_entity.id
_entity.type
_entity.pdbx_description
1 polymer ?
#
loop_
_entity_poly.entity_id
_entity_poly.type
_entity_poly.pdbx_seq_one_letter_code
_entity_poly.pdbx_strand_id
1 'polypeptide(L)'
;MHPALSSVITGLALLSAGAEGHTLMQHPVPFPSQLRDNGPVAKDGSDWPCKGEVDYDGFGVSNIWKRGSTEYLQAMGGASHGGGSCQISVTRDLKPTRKSEWKVIHSIHGGCPIRNLTDVNYGDSPTVVLPSVYNFTVPTWLPVGPAVMAWTWYGRWSVPEMFMNCAPIVVLGHDQDADVPEEDLAAKFDQAPLIFEANNGNGCLTQNKGSCVKFPEPGDSLVVNEECSLDESTMFTGECGPGITLANMRTWPRWPSPVEMLLGSLFVVAAVATVRFMRPWISQKPAVWSKLGGRFRRHRHGYDKCTQV
;
A
#
# COMPACT_ATOMS: atom_id res chain seq x y z
N MET A 1 19.02 -65.86 -19.59
CA MET A 1 19.71 -64.58 -19.81
C MET A 1 18.65 -63.51 -20.00
N HIS A 2 18.41 -62.68 -18.99
CA HIS A 2 17.58 -61.48 -19.08
C HIS A 2 18.37 -60.34 -18.42
N PRO A 3 18.71 -59.26 -19.12
CA PRO A 3 19.21 -58.07 -18.45
C PRO A 3 17.99 -57.23 -18.03
N ALA A 4 17.82 -57.03 -16.73
CA ALA A 4 16.92 -56.01 -16.22
C ALA A 4 17.63 -54.66 -16.38
N LEU A 5 17.09 -53.81 -17.28
CA LEU A 5 17.53 -52.44 -17.48
C LEU A 5 17.13 -51.61 -16.26
N SER A 6 18.13 -51.13 -15.52
CA SER A 6 17.94 -50.20 -14.41
C SER A 6 17.81 -48.78 -14.96
N SER A 7 16.58 -48.28 -15.08
CA SER A 7 16.31 -46.89 -15.49
C SER A 7 16.66 -45.93 -14.35
N VAL A 8 17.81 -45.27 -14.46
CA VAL A 8 18.15 -44.11 -13.62
C VAL A 8 17.43 -42.89 -14.19
N ILE A 9 16.31 -42.51 -13.57
CA ILE A 9 15.63 -41.24 -13.87
C ILE A 9 16.45 -40.13 -13.21
N THR A 10 17.21 -39.40 -14.03
CA THR A 10 17.92 -38.19 -13.57
C THR A 10 16.90 -37.05 -13.60
N GLY A 11 16.35 -36.70 -12.44
CA GLY A 11 15.46 -35.55 -12.30
C GLY A 11 16.23 -34.25 -12.49
N LEU A 12 16.00 -33.56 -13.61
CA LEU A 12 16.51 -32.23 -13.85
C LEU A 12 15.73 -31.25 -12.97
N ALA A 13 16.28 -30.89 -11.81
CA ALA A 13 15.74 -29.80 -11.00
C ALA A 13 15.94 -28.49 -11.77
N LEU A 14 14.87 -28.03 -12.44
CA LEU A 14 14.79 -26.68 -12.97
C LEU A 14 14.84 -25.73 -11.77
N LEU A 15 16.03 -25.20 -11.47
CA LEU A 15 16.15 -23.97 -10.70
C LEU A 15 15.52 -22.86 -11.56
N SER A 16 14.25 -22.56 -11.32
CA SER A 16 13.65 -21.31 -11.77
C SER A 16 14.36 -20.19 -11.03
N ALA A 17 15.41 -19.64 -11.64
CA ALA A 17 15.92 -18.33 -11.30
C ALA A 17 14.76 -17.35 -11.57
N GLY A 18 14.02 -16.99 -10.52
CA GLY A 18 13.11 -15.87 -10.57
C GLY A 18 13.95 -14.64 -10.90
N ALA A 19 13.85 -14.15 -12.14
CA ALA A 19 14.27 -12.80 -12.41
C ALA A 19 13.31 -11.92 -11.59
N GLU A 20 13.79 -11.36 -10.49
CA GLU A 20 13.10 -10.35 -9.69
C GLU A 20 13.05 -9.05 -10.52
N GLY A 21 12.28 -9.10 -11.61
CA GLY A 21 12.26 -8.09 -12.65
C GLY A 21 11.29 -6.96 -12.33
N HIS A 22 11.12 -6.50 -11.09
CA HIS A 22 10.14 -5.47 -10.75
C HIS A 22 10.43 -4.10 -11.41
N THR A 23 9.46 -3.18 -11.33
CA THR A 23 9.50 -1.88 -12.03
C THR A 23 9.87 -0.74 -11.10
N LEU A 24 10.71 0.18 -11.59
CA LEU A 24 11.16 1.39 -10.91
C LEU A 24 11.01 2.63 -11.81
N MET A 25 10.97 3.82 -11.20
CA MET A 25 10.89 5.10 -11.89
C MET A 25 12.23 5.44 -12.55
N GLN A 26 12.20 5.70 -13.86
CA GLN A 26 13.36 6.17 -14.60
C GLN A 26 13.37 7.70 -14.76
N HIS A 27 12.20 8.29 -14.97
CA HIS A 27 12.01 9.73 -15.01
C HIS A 27 10.76 10.13 -14.22
N PRO A 28 10.79 11.19 -13.41
CA PRO A 28 11.97 11.98 -13.02
C PRO A 28 13.08 11.13 -12.39
N VAL A 29 14.32 11.62 -12.43
CA VAL A 29 15.48 10.85 -11.93
C VAL A 29 15.33 10.67 -10.42
N PRO A 30 15.15 9.45 -9.90
CA PRO A 30 14.95 9.21 -8.48
C PRO A 30 16.25 9.40 -7.69
N PHE A 31 16.16 9.34 -6.36
CA PHE A 31 17.36 9.26 -5.53
C PHE A 31 18.24 8.09 -5.99
N PRO A 32 19.59 8.24 -6.05
CA PRO A 32 20.47 7.20 -6.60
C PRO A 32 20.36 5.83 -5.92
N SER A 33 19.98 5.80 -4.64
CA SER A 33 19.72 4.57 -3.87
C SER A 33 18.52 3.78 -4.42
N GLN A 34 17.48 4.46 -4.89
CA GLN A 34 16.24 3.89 -5.43
C GLN A 34 16.49 3.14 -6.74
N LEU A 35 17.54 3.48 -7.47
CA LEU A 35 17.90 2.80 -8.73
C LEU A 35 18.51 1.41 -8.51
N ARG A 36 18.78 1.03 -7.25
CA ARG A 36 19.43 -0.24 -6.89
C ARG A 36 18.47 -1.30 -6.38
N ASP A 37 17.23 -0.93 -6.10
CA ASP A 37 16.19 -1.83 -5.60
C ASP A 37 14.86 -1.51 -6.30
N ASN A 38 14.42 -2.43 -7.15
CA ASN A 38 13.17 -2.33 -7.90
C ASN A 38 12.00 -3.03 -7.20
N GLY A 39 12.20 -3.61 -6.02
CA GLY A 39 11.15 -4.30 -5.28
C GLY A 39 10.12 -3.36 -4.66
N PRO A 40 8.93 -3.87 -4.30
CA PRO A 40 7.90 -3.09 -3.65
C PRO A 40 8.35 -2.57 -2.26
N VAL A 41 7.59 -1.64 -1.70
CA VAL A 41 7.64 -1.26 -0.29
C VAL A 41 7.39 -2.51 0.58
N ALA A 42 8.09 -2.61 1.71
CA ALA A 42 7.91 -3.70 2.66
C ALA A 42 6.46 -3.78 3.14
N LYS A 43 5.92 -4.99 3.23
CA LYS A 43 4.51 -5.24 3.61
C LYS A 43 4.15 -4.77 5.01
N ASP A 44 5.14 -4.60 5.89
CA ASP A 44 4.97 -4.05 7.24
C ASP A 44 5.19 -2.53 7.30
N GLY A 45 5.56 -1.91 6.18
CA GLY A 45 5.83 -0.48 6.06
C GLY A 45 7.10 -0.04 6.76
N SER A 46 8.04 -0.95 7.05
CA SER A 46 9.31 -0.65 7.72
C SER A 46 10.23 0.25 6.90
N ASP A 47 10.10 0.26 5.58
CA ASP A 47 10.82 1.09 4.62
C ASP A 47 9.92 2.19 3.99
N TRP A 48 8.77 2.48 4.58
CA TRP A 48 7.94 3.61 4.15
C TRP A 48 8.35 4.92 4.85
N PRO A 49 8.43 6.06 4.13
CA PRO A 49 8.27 6.24 2.69
C PRO A 49 9.59 6.02 1.93
N CYS A 50 9.52 6.09 0.60
CA CYS A 50 10.68 6.11 -0.28
C CYS A 50 11.64 4.93 -0.08
N LYS A 51 11.15 3.72 0.22
CA LYS A 51 12.02 2.55 0.48
C LYS A 51 13.15 2.85 1.49
N GLY A 52 12.84 3.65 2.51
CA GLY A 52 13.73 4.05 3.59
C GLY A 52 14.69 5.20 3.25
N GLU A 53 14.58 5.80 2.06
CA GLU A 53 15.40 6.94 1.67
C GLU A 53 15.00 8.21 2.44
N VAL A 54 15.98 8.83 3.10
CA VAL A 54 15.78 10.00 3.98
C VAL A 54 16.78 11.12 3.70
N ASP A 55 17.78 10.90 2.85
CA ASP A 55 18.89 11.81 2.62
C ASP A 55 18.69 12.62 1.34
N TYR A 56 18.02 13.76 1.47
CA TYR A 56 18.02 14.76 0.41
C TYR A 56 19.37 15.46 0.31
N ASP A 57 19.99 15.32 -0.86
CA ASP A 57 21.21 16.05 -1.23
C ASP A 57 20.86 17.25 -2.13
N GLY A 58 20.88 18.44 -1.54
CA GLY A 58 20.64 19.69 -2.27
C GLY A 58 21.71 20.08 -3.27
N PHE A 59 22.87 19.40 -3.27
CA PHE A 59 23.92 19.53 -4.29
C PHE A 59 23.92 18.35 -5.28
N GLY A 60 23.07 17.36 -5.05
CA GLY A 60 22.90 16.19 -5.89
C GLY A 60 22.05 16.48 -7.14
N VAL A 61 21.80 15.43 -7.92
CA VAL A 61 20.89 15.51 -9.06
C VAL A 61 19.52 15.91 -8.56
N SER A 62 18.96 17.00 -9.10
CA SER A 62 17.60 17.46 -8.83
C SER A 62 16.84 17.66 -10.13
N ASN A 63 15.58 17.25 -10.15
CA ASN A 63 14.70 17.47 -11.29
C ASN A 63 14.11 18.89 -11.18
N ILE A 64 14.35 19.72 -12.19
CA ILE A 64 13.88 21.11 -12.19
C ILE A 64 12.47 21.13 -12.76
N TRP A 65 11.51 21.53 -11.96
CA TRP A 65 10.11 21.67 -12.37
C TRP A 65 9.72 23.12 -12.35
N LYS A 66 9.01 23.56 -13.39
CA LYS A 66 8.44 24.90 -13.41
C LYS A 66 6.95 24.79 -13.15
N ARG A 67 6.39 25.64 -12.29
CA ARG A 67 4.92 25.70 -12.16
C ARG A 67 4.28 25.93 -13.52
N GLY A 68 3.24 25.17 -13.83
CA GLY A 68 2.55 25.19 -15.12
C GLY A 68 3.27 24.49 -16.28
N SER A 69 4.52 24.02 -16.12
CA SER A 69 5.16 23.21 -17.16
C SER A 69 4.53 21.83 -17.26
N THR A 70 4.67 21.23 -18.44
CA THR A 70 4.44 19.80 -18.62
C THR A 70 5.73 19.04 -18.34
N GLU A 71 5.65 18.13 -17.38
CA GLU A 71 6.69 17.15 -17.05
C GLU A 71 6.21 15.76 -17.47
N TYR A 72 7.07 14.75 -17.33
CA TYR A 72 6.69 13.37 -17.65
C TYR A 72 7.18 12.35 -16.63
N LEU A 73 6.44 11.26 -16.52
CA LEU A 73 6.82 10.04 -15.82
C LEU A 73 7.19 8.97 -16.86
N GLN A 74 8.29 8.28 -16.62
CA GLN A 74 8.70 7.07 -17.35
C GLN A 74 9.28 6.06 -16.36
N ALA A 75 8.93 4.80 -16.55
CA ALA A 75 9.39 3.71 -15.71
C ALA A 75 10.26 2.72 -16.50
N MET A 76 11.02 1.90 -15.78
CA MET A 76 11.82 0.81 -16.34
C MET A 76 11.73 -0.44 -15.46
N GLY A 77 11.81 -1.63 -16.05
CA GLY A 77 11.73 -2.89 -15.33
C GLY A 77 11.14 -4.04 -16.14
N GLY A 78 11.26 -5.24 -15.60
CA GLY A 78 10.86 -6.50 -16.24
C GLY A 78 9.45 -6.99 -15.89
N ALA A 79 8.72 -6.32 -15.00
CA ALA A 79 7.47 -6.80 -14.44
C ALA A 79 6.51 -5.63 -14.28
N SER A 80 5.70 -5.45 -15.32
CA SER A 80 4.71 -4.39 -15.45
C SER A 80 3.34 -4.76 -14.88
N HIS A 81 3.16 -5.99 -14.40
CA HIS A 81 1.91 -6.52 -13.79
C HIS A 81 0.64 -6.20 -14.59
N GLY A 82 0.74 -6.21 -15.92
CA GLY A 82 -0.37 -5.85 -16.83
C GLY A 82 -0.88 -4.42 -16.64
N GLY A 83 -0.02 -3.50 -16.22
CA GLY A 83 -0.35 -2.13 -15.87
C GLY A 83 -0.89 -2.00 -14.45
N GLY A 84 -1.86 -1.13 -14.24
CA GLY A 84 -2.28 -0.69 -12.91
C GLY A 84 -2.63 0.79 -12.89
N SER A 85 -2.65 1.35 -11.69
CA SER A 85 -2.88 2.78 -11.47
C SER A 85 -1.74 3.39 -10.66
N CYS A 86 -1.47 4.67 -10.91
CA CYS A 86 -0.37 5.38 -10.27
C CYS A 86 -0.79 6.76 -9.77
N GLN A 87 -0.10 7.26 -8.74
CA GLN A 87 -0.15 8.67 -8.37
C GLN A 87 1.24 9.29 -8.44
N ILE A 88 1.26 10.59 -8.71
CA ILE A 88 2.40 11.46 -8.53
C ILE A 88 2.03 12.43 -7.42
N SER A 89 2.83 12.43 -6.37
CA SER A 89 2.60 13.23 -5.17
C SER A 89 3.85 13.99 -4.77
N VAL A 90 3.72 15.08 -4.03
CA VAL A 90 4.83 15.90 -3.57
C VAL A 90 4.74 16.10 -2.07
N THR A 91 5.89 16.05 -1.39
CA THR A 91 6.06 16.54 -0.02
C THR A 91 7.11 17.64 0.02
N ARG A 92 6.94 18.59 0.93
CA ARG A 92 7.95 19.62 1.21
C ARG A 92 8.98 19.16 2.24
N ASP A 93 8.76 18.00 2.88
CA ASP A 93 9.73 17.41 3.78
C ASP A 93 10.93 16.90 2.98
N LEU A 94 12.08 17.57 3.11
CA LEU A 94 13.32 17.13 2.47
C LEU A 94 13.89 15.86 3.10
N LYS A 95 13.41 15.47 4.28
CA LYS A 95 13.73 14.17 4.89
C LYS A 95 12.42 13.46 5.19
N PRO A 96 11.78 12.88 4.17
CA PRO A 96 10.48 12.28 4.34
C PRO A 96 10.50 11.23 5.44
N THR A 97 9.46 11.24 6.26
CA THR A 97 9.26 10.25 7.31
C THR A 97 7.90 9.62 7.12
N ARG A 98 7.60 8.60 7.92
CA ARG A 98 6.26 8.02 8.00
C ARG A 98 5.15 9.04 8.27
N LYS A 99 5.47 10.20 8.87
CA LYS A 99 4.51 11.27 9.18
C LYS A 99 4.43 12.35 8.09
N SER A 100 5.28 12.28 7.08
CA SER A 100 5.28 13.26 6.00
C SER A 100 3.99 13.18 5.22
N GLU A 101 3.38 14.33 4.97
CA GLU A 101 2.21 14.43 4.12
C GLU A 101 2.67 14.51 2.66
N TRP A 102 2.09 13.65 1.83
CA TRP A 102 2.31 13.61 0.40
C TRP A 102 1.04 14.07 -0.29
N LYS A 103 1.13 15.21 -0.98
CA LYS A 103 -0.01 15.84 -1.66
C LYS A 103 -0.06 15.38 -3.11
N VAL A 104 -1.17 14.80 -3.52
CA VAL A 104 -1.38 14.31 -4.89
C VAL A 104 -1.43 15.49 -5.86
N ILE A 105 -0.61 15.44 -6.90
CA ILE A 105 -0.62 16.43 -7.99
C ILE A 105 -1.16 15.86 -9.29
N HIS A 106 -1.10 14.53 -9.47
CA HIS A 106 -1.62 13.85 -10.66
C HIS A 106 -1.95 12.39 -10.35
N SER A 107 -3.09 11.90 -10.86
CA SER A 107 -3.50 10.50 -10.77
C SER A 107 -3.71 9.90 -12.16
N ILE A 108 -3.35 8.62 -12.30
CA ILE A 108 -3.57 7.83 -13.52
C ILE A 108 -4.34 6.58 -13.10
N HIS A 109 -5.61 6.49 -13.51
CA HIS A 109 -6.43 5.30 -13.33
C HIS A 109 -6.30 4.39 -14.55
N GLY A 110 -5.64 3.24 -14.36
CA GLY A 110 -5.42 2.29 -15.44
C GLY A 110 -4.27 2.66 -16.36
N GLY A 111 -3.63 1.64 -16.93
CA GLY A 111 -2.62 1.83 -17.96
C GLY A 111 -1.31 2.46 -17.48
N CYS A 112 -0.96 2.36 -16.19
CA CYS A 112 0.35 2.75 -15.65
C CYS A 112 1.04 1.54 -14.98
N PRO A 113 2.34 1.29 -15.18
CA PRO A 113 3.31 2.04 -15.97
C PRO A 113 3.37 1.64 -17.45
N ILE A 114 2.49 0.77 -17.93
CA ILE A 114 2.34 0.46 -19.36
C ILE A 114 0.89 0.68 -19.84
N ARG A 115 0.73 1.16 -21.08
CA ARG A 115 -0.51 1.15 -21.86
C ARG A 115 -0.51 -0.01 -22.86
N ASN A 116 -1.61 -0.21 -23.59
CA ASN A 116 -1.86 -1.35 -24.46
C ASN A 116 -1.77 -2.65 -23.67
N LEU A 117 -2.59 -2.73 -22.63
CA LEU A 117 -2.47 -3.74 -21.58
C LEU A 117 -2.55 -5.16 -22.14
N THR A 118 -1.64 -6.01 -21.65
CA THR A 118 -1.68 -7.47 -21.85
C THR A 118 -1.58 -8.15 -20.49
N ASP A 119 -1.92 -9.44 -20.42
CA ASP A 119 -1.81 -10.23 -19.19
C ASP A 119 -0.37 -10.68 -18.89
N VAL A 120 0.61 -10.27 -19.70
CA VAL A 120 2.02 -10.59 -19.52
C VAL A 120 2.85 -9.35 -19.22
N ASN A 121 4.01 -9.56 -18.60
CA ASN A 121 4.98 -8.50 -18.38
C ASN A 121 5.62 -8.03 -19.69
N TYR A 122 5.90 -6.73 -19.81
CA TYR A 122 6.49 -6.16 -21.02
C TYR A 122 8.00 -6.43 -21.15
N GLY A 123 8.72 -6.37 -20.05
CA GLY A 123 10.18 -6.45 -20.02
C GLY A 123 10.73 -7.84 -19.69
N ASP A 124 11.98 -8.09 -20.07
CA ASP A 124 12.74 -9.30 -19.73
C ASP A 124 13.97 -9.01 -18.84
N SER A 125 14.16 -7.74 -18.46
CA SER A 125 15.31 -7.26 -17.70
C SER A 125 14.88 -6.16 -16.70
N PRO A 126 15.52 -6.03 -15.53
CA PRO A 126 15.23 -4.96 -14.57
C PRO A 126 15.55 -3.55 -15.08
N THR A 127 16.26 -3.41 -16.21
CA THR A 127 16.70 -2.11 -16.75
C THR A 127 16.05 -1.75 -18.08
N VAL A 128 15.06 -2.53 -18.54
CA VAL A 128 14.37 -2.22 -19.80
C VAL A 128 13.42 -1.04 -19.61
N VAL A 129 13.58 -0.02 -20.44
CA VAL A 129 12.71 1.16 -20.43
C VAL A 129 11.31 0.76 -20.89
N LEU A 130 10.29 1.06 -20.08
CA LEU A 130 8.91 0.80 -20.46
C LEU A 130 8.43 1.80 -21.52
N PRO A 131 7.59 1.38 -22.47
CA PRO A 131 7.33 2.13 -23.70
C PRO A 131 6.42 3.35 -23.49
N SER A 132 5.71 3.41 -22.37
CA SER A 132 4.71 4.43 -22.11
C SER A 132 5.32 5.61 -21.35
N VAL A 133 5.06 6.81 -21.87
CA VAL A 133 5.37 8.08 -21.23
C VAL A 133 4.07 8.73 -20.76
N TYR A 134 4.06 9.26 -19.54
CA TYR A 134 2.90 9.90 -18.93
C TYR A 134 3.20 11.36 -18.66
N ASN A 135 2.65 12.23 -19.48
CA ASN A 135 2.77 13.67 -19.28
C ASN A 135 1.82 14.12 -18.17
N PHE A 136 2.29 15.01 -17.31
CA PHE A 136 1.48 15.67 -16.29
C PHE A 136 1.89 17.14 -16.17
N THR A 137 0.97 17.99 -15.75
CA THR A 137 1.24 19.41 -15.54
C THR A 137 1.63 19.65 -14.09
N VAL A 138 2.76 20.33 -13.86
CA VAL A 138 3.13 20.80 -12.51
C VAL A 138 2.11 21.86 -12.09
N PRO A 139 1.37 21.67 -10.99
CA PRO A 139 0.30 22.60 -10.65
C PRO A 139 0.82 24.01 -10.40
N THR A 140 0.07 25.02 -10.85
CA THR A 140 0.43 26.44 -10.63
C THR A 140 0.39 26.82 -9.14
N TRP A 141 -0.28 26.02 -8.31
CA TRP A 141 -0.35 26.19 -6.87
C TRP A 141 0.75 25.47 -6.09
N LEU A 142 1.63 24.70 -6.73
CA LEU A 142 2.72 24.00 -6.03
C LEU A 142 3.71 25.03 -5.45
N PRO A 143 4.07 24.98 -4.16
CA PRO A 143 4.99 25.95 -3.57
C PRO A 143 6.39 25.93 -4.20
N VAL A 144 7.06 27.09 -4.24
CA VAL A 144 8.39 27.24 -4.83
C VAL A 144 9.46 26.70 -3.88
N GLY A 145 10.54 26.13 -4.44
CA GLY A 145 11.71 25.68 -3.70
C GLY A 145 11.97 24.17 -3.77
N PRO A 146 12.92 23.66 -2.96
CA PRO A 146 13.23 22.24 -2.92
C PRO A 146 12.07 21.44 -2.32
N ALA A 147 11.81 20.26 -2.88
CA ALA A 147 10.80 19.33 -2.43
C ALA A 147 11.17 17.90 -2.85
N VAL A 148 10.35 16.92 -2.47
CA VAL A 148 10.49 15.52 -2.89
C VAL A 148 9.19 15.08 -3.57
N MET A 149 9.29 14.52 -4.76
CA MET A 149 8.17 13.86 -5.43
C MET A 149 8.18 12.35 -5.17
N ALA A 150 7.01 11.72 -5.14
CA ALA A 150 6.83 10.28 -5.09
C ALA A 150 5.95 9.80 -6.26
N TRP A 151 6.43 8.77 -6.96
CA TRP A 151 5.63 7.96 -7.86
C TRP A 151 5.21 6.73 -7.08
N THR A 152 3.90 6.50 -6.98
CA THR A 152 3.35 5.28 -6.41
C THR A 152 2.59 4.49 -7.45
N TRP A 153 2.67 3.16 -7.38
CA TRP A 153 2.02 2.27 -8.32
C TRP A 153 1.45 1.02 -7.65
N TYR A 154 0.24 0.68 -8.07
CA TYR A 154 -0.49 -0.53 -7.70
C TYR A 154 -0.78 -1.35 -8.95
N GLY A 155 -0.15 -2.53 -9.05
CA GLY A 155 -0.25 -3.40 -10.21
C GLY A 155 -1.64 -4.04 -10.36
N ARG A 156 -2.14 -4.10 -11.60
CA ARG A 156 -3.44 -4.73 -11.94
C ARG A 156 -3.46 -6.22 -11.61
N TRP A 157 -2.42 -6.91 -12.03
CA TRP A 157 -2.20 -8.35 -11.82
C TRP A 157 -1.04 -8.60 -10.86
N SER A 158 -0.92 -7.79 -9.80
CA SER A 158 0.05 -8.04 -8.74
C SER A 158 -0.60 -8.67 -7.51
N VAL A 159 0.19 -9.42 -6.75
CA VAL A 159 -0.11 -9.67 -5.33
C VAL A 159 -0.16 -8.32 -4.58
N PRO A 160 -0.68 -8.26 -3.34
CA PRO A 160 -0.71 -7.01 -2.58
C PRO A 160 0.69 -6.40 -2.44
N GLU A 161 0.97 -5.39 -3.26
CA GLU A 161 2.24 -4.68 -3.40
C GLU A 161 2.00 -3.21 -3.70
N MET A 162 2.88 -2.37 -3.17
CA MET A 162 2.95 -0.96 -3.48
C MET A 162 4.36 -0.65 -3.92
N PHE A 163 4.51 -0.11 -5.11
CA PHE A 163 5.79 0.44 -5.56
C PHE A 163 5.81 1.92 -5.20
N MET A 164 6.94 2.40 -4.71
CA MET A 164 7.17 3.82 -4.45
C MET A 164 8.60 4.16 -4.82
N ASN A 165 8.79 5.10 -5.75
CA ASN A 165 10.07 5.75 -5.94
C ASN A 165 9.98 7.25 -5.70
N CYS A 166 10.99 7.78 -5.03
CA CYS A 166 11.07 9.19 -4.71
C CYS A 166 12.20 9.87 -5.49
N ALA A 167 11.96 11.11 -5.90
CA ALA A 167 12.94 11.94 -6.59
C ALA A 167 13.06 13.32 -5.93
N PRO A 168 14.29 13.85 -5.79
CA PRO A 168 14.48 15.25 -5.42
C PRO A 168 14.02 16.15 -6.57
N ILE A 169 13.25 17.18 -6.24
CA ILE A 169 12.79 18.20 -7.18
C ILE A 169 13.13 19.60 -6.68
N VAL A 170 13.22 20.54 -7.60
CA VAL A 170 13.26 21.98 -7.31
C VAL A 170 12.16 22.65 -8.13
N VAL A 171 11.16 23.20 -7.44
CA VAL A 171 10.02 23.87 -8.05
C VAL A 171 10.35 25.34 -8.25
N LEU A 172 10.27 25.81 -9.49
CA LEU A 172 10.48 27.19 -9.90
C LEU A 172 9.14 27.92 -10.09
N GLY A 173 9.20 29.27 -10.09
CA GLY A 173 8.06 30.13 -10.37
C GLY A 173 7.43 29.92 -11.76
N HIS A 174 6.27 30.54 -12.00
CA HIS A 174 5.55 30.52 -13.27
C HIS A 174 5.89 31.78 -14.10
N ASP A 175 5.77 31.73 -15.43
CA ASP A 175 6.17 32.84 -16.34
C ASP A 175 5.18 34.02 -16.40
N GLN A 176 4.04 33.95 -15.71
CA GLN A 176 3.12 35.10 -15.65
C GLN A 176 3.41 35.92 -14.40
N ASP A 177 3.64 37.22 -14.59
CA ASP A 177 4.05 38.29 -13.65
C ASP A 177 3.17 38.48 -12.38
N ALA A 178 2.41 37.48 -11.96
CA ALA A 178 1.72 37.44 -10.69
C ALA A 178 2.42 36.42 -9.78
N ASP A 179 3.37 36.89 -8.98
CA ASP A 179 3.83 36.14 -7.83
C ASP A 179 2.64 35.92 -6.90
N VAL A 180 2.03 34.73 -6.98
CA VAL A 180 1.06 34.27 -5.98
C VAL A 180 1.82 34.20 -4.65
N PRO A 181 1.33 34.87 -3.59
CA PRO A 181 1.97 34.83 -2.30
C PRO A 181 2.22 33.40 -1.83
N GLU A 182 3.38 33.16 -1.20
CA GLU A 182 3.77 31.80 -0.76
C GLU A 182 2.74 31.22 0.23
N GLU A 183 2.09 32.06 1.03
CA GLU A 183 1.01 31.64 1.92
C GLU A 183 -0.22 31.10 1.16
N ASP A 184 -0.55 31.67 0.01
CA ASP A 184 -1.67 31.21 -0.82
C ASP A 184 -1.32 29.89 -1.52
N LEU A 185 -0.05 29.71 -1.90
CA LEU A 185 0.46 28.45 -2.44
C LEU A 185 0.45 27.36 -1.39
N ALA A 186 0.96 27.66 -0.19
CA ALA A 186 0.95 26.73 0.93
C ALA A 186 -0.49 26.32 1.31
N ALA A 187 -1.42 27.28 1.39
CA ALA A 187 -2.82 26.99 1.69
C ALA A 187 -3.48 26.07 0.66
N LYS A 188 -3.18 26.24 -0.63
CA LYS A 188 -3.66 25.34 -1.69
C LYS A 188 -2.98 23.97 -1.66
N PHE A 189 -1.68 23.94 -1.41
CA PHE A 189 -0.92 22.70 -1.24
C PHE A 189 -1.48 21.86 -0.09
N ASP A 190 -1.80 22.49 1.04
CA ASP A 190 -2.32 21.80 2.22
C ASP A 190 -3.72 21.20 1.98
N GLN A 191 -4.51 21.84 1.11
CA GLN A 191 -5.84 21.37 0.69
C GLN A 191 -5.82 20.24 -0.35
N ALA A 192 -4.69 20.00 -1.01
CA ALA A 192 -4.60 18.92 -1.98
C ALA A 192 -4.75 17.55 -1.29
N PRO A 193 -5.34 16.55 -1.97
CA PRO A 193 -5.53 15.23 -1.38
C PRO A 193 -4.24 14.57 -0.92
N LEU A 194 -4.33 13.77 0.14
CA LEU A 194 -3.24 12.91 0.55
C LEU A 194 -3.07 11.75 -0.44
N ILE A 195 -1.84 11.27 -0.57
CA ILE A 195 -1.52 10.07 -1.34
C ILE A 195 -2.34 8.88 -0.83
N PHE A 196 -2.84 8.06 -1.74
CA PHE A 196 -3.48 6.81 -1.39
C PHE A 196 -2.42 5.80 -0.95
N GLU A 197 -2.61 5.22 0.24
CA GLU A 197 -1.78 4.16 0.78
C GLU A 197 -2.54 2.82 0.79
N ALA A 198 -1.88 1.76 0.33
CA ALA A 198 -2.30 0.37 0.50
C ALA A 198 -1.05 -0.52 0.48
N ASN A 199 -1.18 -1.78 0.90
CA ASN A 199 -0.14 -2.81 0.82
C ASN A 199 1.16 -2.52 1.58
N ASN A 200 1.17 -1.51 2.46
CA ASN A 200 2.33 -1.09 3.26
C ASN A 200 2.13 -1.37 4.76
N GLY A 201 1.18 -2.23 5.12
CA GLY A 201 0.84 -2.55 6.50
C GLY A 201 -0.20 -1.62 7.14
N ASN A 202 -0.83 -0.74 6.36
CA ASN A 202 -1.94 0.11 6.81
C ASN A 202 -3.30 -0.60 6.97
N GLY A 203 -3.38 -1.89 6.61
CA GLY A 203 -4.62 -2.68 6.66
C GLY A 203 -5.49 -2.60 5.40
N CYS A 204 -5.17 -1.73 4.45
CA CYS A 204 -5.76 -1.71 3.12
C CYS A 204 -4.95 -2.60 2.17
N LEU A 205 -5.60 -3.55 1.50
CA LEU A 205 -4.93 -4.49 0.60
C LEU A 205 -5.57 -4.48 -0.79
N THR A 206 -4.79 -4.25 -1.84
CA THR A 206 -5.25 -4.44 -3.24
C THR A 206 -5.50 -5.91 -3.52
N GLN A 207 -6.43 -6.22 -4.43
CA GLN A 207 -6.66 -7.60 -4.84
C GLN A 207 -6.07 -7.91 -6.21
N ASN A 208 -5.53 -9.12 -6.34
CA ASN A 208 -5.13 -9.69 -7.63
C ASN A 208 -6.35 -10.24 -8.38
N LYS A 209 -7.24 -9.36 -8.83
CA LYS A 209 -8.50 -9.68 -9.53
C LYS A 209 -8.62 -9.03 -10.91
N GLY A 210 -7.57 -8.37 -11.37
CA GLY A 210 -7.53 -7.75 -12.69
C GLY A 210 -8.19 -6.37 -12.76
N SER A 211 -8.67 -5.85 -11.62
CA SER A 211 -9.11 -4.47 -11.51
C SER A 211 -7.93 -3.54 -11.24
N CYS A 212 -7.89 -2.41 -11.93
CA CYS A 212 -7.04 -1.30 -11.54
C CYS A 212 -7.64 -0.56 -10.34
N VAL A 213 -6.77 0.17 -9.64
CA VAL A 213 -7.17 1.00 -8.52
C VAL A 213 -7.85 2.27 -9.03
N LYS A 214 -9.05 2.55 -8.52
CA LYS A 214 -9.68 3.88 -8.60
C LYS A 214 -9.38 4.58 -7.28
N PHE A 215 -8.54 5.61 -7.31
CA PHE A 215 -8.18 6.35 -6.11
C PHE A 215 -9.43 7.08 -5.56
N PRO A 216 -9.74 6.96 -4.27
CA PRO A 216 -10.88 7.67 -3.66
C PRO A 216 -10.78 9.19 -3.79
N GLU A 217 -9.55 9.73 -3.67
CA GLU A 217 -9.26 11.14 -3.88
C GLU A 217 -8.14 11.30 -4.92
N PRO A 218 -8.49 11.35 -6.22
CA PRO A 218 -7.49 11.43 -7.29
C PRO A 218 -6.88 12.84 -7.46
N GLY A 219 -7.44 13.85 -6.83
CA GLY A 219 -7.10 15.27 -7.06
C GLY A 219 -7.68 15.83 -8.36
N ASP A 220 -7.35 17.08 -8.66
CA ASP A 220 -7.91 17.82 -9.81
C ASP A 220 -7.32 17.38 -11.16
N SER A 221 -6.15 16.73 -11.16
CA SER A 221 -5.50 16.23 -12.36
C SER A 221 -5.58 14.71 -12.42
N LEU A 222 -6.48 14.21 -13.27
CA LEU A 222 -6.75 12.78 -13.43
C LEU A 222 -6.79 12.40 -14.91
N VAL A 223 -6.09 11.31 -15.25
CA VAL A 223 -6.27 10.59 -16.51
C VAL A 223 -6.87 9.23 -16.22
N VAL A 224 -7.89 8.85 -17.00
CA VAL A 224 -8.49 7.51 -16.95
C VAL A 224 -8.19 6.80 -18.26
N ASN A 225 -7.57 5.63 -18.18
CA ASN A 225 -7.38 4.73 -19.31
C ASN A 225 -8.37 3.55 -19.20
N GLU A 226 -9.32 3.51 -20.11
CA GLU A 226 -10.42 2.53 -20.15
C GLU A 226 -9.97 1.10 -20.49
N GLU A 227 -8.72 0.90 -20.92
CA GLU A 227 -8.15 -0.45 -21.14
C GLU A 227 -8.07 -1.29 -19.86
N CYS A 228 -8.08 -0.64 -18.68
CA CYS A 228 -8.15 -1.34 -17.41
C CYS A 228 -9.52 -1.18 -16.75
N SER A 229 -10.13 -2.29 -16.37
CA SER A 229 -11.38 -2.27 -15.58
C SER A 229 -11.15 -1.64 -14.21
N LEU A 230 -12.05 -0.74 -13.80
CA LEU A 230 -12.10 -0.12 -12.47
C LEU A 230 -13.31 -0.68 -11.70
N ASP A 231 -13.21 -1.91 -11.22
CA ASP A 231 -14.25 -2.58 -10.44
C ASP A 231 -14.07 -2.31 -8.94
N GLU A 232 -14.89 -1.40 -8.42
CA GLU A 232 -14.90 -1.01 -7.00
C GLU A 232 -15.18 -2.17 -6.04
N SER A 233 -15.85 -3.22 -6.50
CA SER A 233 -16.15 -4.39 -5.66
C SER A 233 -14.96 -5.35 -5.49
N THR A 234 -13.96 -5.26 -6.36
CA THR A 234 -12.81 -6.17 -6.39
C THR A 234 -11.45 -5.49 -6.29
N MET A 235 -11.38 -4.16 -6.23
CA MET A 235 -10.10 -3.44 -6.15
C MET A 235 -9.35 -3.66 -4.83
N PHE A 236 -10.04 -3.70 -3.69
CA PHE A 236 -9.41 -3.77 -2.37
C PHE A 236 -10.14 -4.70 -1.39
N THR A 237 -9.47 -5.03 -0.30
CA THR A 237 -10.03 -5.57 0.93
C THR A 237 -9.51 -4.77 2.13
N GLY A 238 -10.26 -4.79 3.23
CA GLY A 238 -9.97 -3.97 4.41
C GLY A 238 -10.62 -2.60 4.37
N GLU A 239 -10.23 -1.72 5.29
CA GLU A 239 -10.64 -0.31 5.27
C GLU A 239 -9.64 0.45 4.39
N CYS A 240 -10.13 1.02 3.29
CA CYS A 240 -9.32 1.77 2.33
C CYS A 240 -9.91 3.15 2.14
N GLY A 241 -9.09 4.20 2.19
CA GLY A 241 -9.57 5.56 2.03
C GLY A 241 -8.54 6.64 2.37
N PRO A 242 -8.88 7.92 2.18
CA PRO A 242 -7.96 9.06 2.28
C PRO A 242 -7.27 9.24 3.64
N GLY A 243 -7.86 8.71 4.72
CA GLY A 243 -7.31 8.78 6.07
C GLY A 243 -6.57 7.51 6.52
N ILE A 244 -6.58 6.44 5.71
CA ILE A 244 -5.98 5.16 6.05
C ILE A 244 -4.50 5.19 5.67
N THR A 245 -3.71 5.90 6.49
CA THR A 245 -2.27 6.07 6.26
C THR A 245 -1.47 5.48 7.40
N LEU A 246 -0.22 5.14 7.11
CA LEU A 246 0.75 4.74 8.11
C LEU A 246 0.97 5.82 9.19
N ALA A 247 0.83 7.10 8.84
CA ALA A 247 0.91 8.23 9.77
C ALA A 247 -0.23 8.24 10.81
N ASN A 248 -1.44 7.86 10.40
CA ASN A 248 -2.66 7.98 11.19
C ASN A 248 -2.99 6.75 12.06
N MET A 249 -2.28 5.64 11.89
CA MET A 249 -2.53 4.44 12.69
C MET A 249 -2.09 4.63 14.16
N ARG A 250 -3.07 4.50 15.08
CA ARG A 250 -2.92 4.76 16.53
C ARG A 250 -1.96 3.83 17.27
N THR A 251 -1.74 2.61 16.78
CA THR A 251 -0.86 1.64 17.43
C THR A 251 -0.18 0.79 16.38
N TRP A 252 1.14 0.88 16.31
CA TRP A 252 1.92 -0.22 15.76
C TRP A 252 1.75 -1.44 16.67
N PRO A 253 1.65 -2.66 16.12
CA PRO A 253 2.13 -3.81 16.87
C PRO A 253 3.64 -3.59 17.03
N ARG A 254 4.04 -3.02 18.18
CA ARG A 254 5.41 -3.14 18.64
C ARG A 254 5.63 -4.65 18.73
N TRP A 255 6.48 -5.20 17.87
CA TRP A 255 6.95 -6.57 18.06
C TRP A 255 7.50 -6.65 19.48
N PRO A 256 6.91 -7.49 20.36
CA PRO A 256 7.38 -7.59 21.73
C PRO A 256 8.86 -7.94 21.67
N SER A 257 9.68 -7.25 22.47
CA SER A 257 11.08 -7.62 22.58
C SER A 257 11.19 -9.10 22.96
N PRO A 258 12.31 -9.79 22.66
CA PRO A 258 12.50 -11.18 23.09
C PRO A 258 12.22 -11.38 24.60
N VAL A 259 12.45 -10.34 25.41
CA VAL A 259 12.14 -10.29 26.85
C VAL A 259 10.63 -10.29 27.12
N GLU A 260 9.86 -9.47 26.38
CA GLU A 260 8.40 -9.43 26.51
C GLU A 260 7.72 -10.71 26.00
N MET A 261 8.28 -11.34 24.97
CA MET A 261 7.83 -12.65 24.50
C MET A 261 8.06 -13.74 25.57
N LEU A 262 9.25 -13.75 26.19
CA LEU A 262 9.58 -14.68 27.27
C LEU A 262 8.69 -14.49 28.51
N LEU A 263 8.44 -13.25 28.90
CA LEU A 263 7.54 -12.92 30.01
C LEU A 263 6.09 -13.32 29.71
N GLY A 264 5.61 -13.09 28.49
CA GLY A 264 4.27 -13.53 28.05
C GLY A 264 4.08 -15.05 28.14
N SER A 265 5.08 -15.84 27.76
CA SER A 265 5.04 -17.30 27.90
C SER A 265 5.02 -17.79 29.35
N LEU A 266 5.67 -17.08 30.29
CA LEU A 266 5.63 -17.43 31.72
C LEU A 266 4.24 -17.21 32.34
N PHE A 267 3.50 -16.17 31.91
CA PHE A 267 2.13 -15.93 32.36
C PHE A 267 1.14 -17.01 31.91
N VAL A 268 1.30 -17.54 30.69
CA VAL A 268 0.44 -18.61 30.17
C VAL A 268 0.66 -19.93 30.93
N VAL A 269 1.92 -20.26 31.27
CA VAL A 269 2.23 -21.47 32.05
C VAL A 269 1.67 -21.39 33.48
N ALA A 270 1.74 -20.21 34.11
CA ALA A 270 1.17 -19.99 35.45
C ALA A 270 -0.36 -20.12 35.47
N ALA A 271 -1.06 -19.62 34.44
CA ALA A 271 -2.52 -19.72 34.34
C ALA A 271 -3.00 -21.17 34.09
N VAL A 272 -2.26 -21.97 33.32
CA VAL A 272 -2.60 -23.39 33.10
C VAL A 272 -2.35 -24.22 34.37
N ALA A 273 -1.36 -23.85 35.19
CA ALA A 273 -1.10 -24.50 36.46
C ALA A 273 -2.24 -24.27 37.48
N THR A 274 -2.77 -23.05 37.59
CA THR A 274 -3.85 -22.74 38.56
C THR A 274 -5.17 -23.42 38.20
N VAL A 275 -5.50 -23.55 36.91
CA VAL A 275 -6.71 -24.28 36.45
C VAL A 275 -6.62 -25.79 36.75
N ARG A 276 -5.42 -26.38 36.72
CA ARG A 276 -5.20 -27.78 37.12
C ARG A 276 -5.31 -27.98 38.63
N PHE A 277 -4.95 -26.99 39.46
CA PHE A 277 -5.05 -27.07 40.91
C PHE A 277 -6.46 -26.83 41.48
N MET A 278 -7.36 -26.14 40.77
CA MET A 278 -8.74 -25.90 41.24
C MET A 278 -9.74 -27.01 40.88
N ARG A 279 -9.38 -27.93 39.98
CA ARG A 279 -10.27 -29.03 39.55
C ARG A 279 -10.72 -30.02 40.64
N PRO A 280 -9.99 -30.29 41.74
CA PRO A 280 -10.46 -31.23 42.76
C PRO A 280 -11.52 -30.66 43.71
N TRP A 281 -11.73 -29.34 43.77
CA TRP A 281 -12.58 -28.70 44.78
C TRP A 281 -14.07 -28.58 44.39
N ILE A 282 -14.40 -28.81 43.12
CA ILE A 282 -15.78 -28.67 42.62
C ILE A 282 -16.58 -30.00 42.69
N SER A 283 -15.92 -31.15 42.91
CA SER A 283 -16.60 -32.46 42.87
C SER A 283 -17.06 -33.03 44.22
N GLN A 284 -17.04 -32.28 45.31
CA GLN A 284 -17.51 -32.74 46.62
C GLN A 284 -18.52 -31.76 47.25
N LYS A 285 -19.79 -31.86 46.86
CA LYS A 285 -20.90 -31.49 47.76
C LYS A 285 -22.00 -32.57 47.67
N PRO A 286 -22.44 -33.16 48.81
CA PRO A 286 -23.44 -34.22 48.82
C PRO A 286 -24.87 -33.67 48.64
N ALA A 287 -25.70 -34.46 47.97
CA ALA A 287 -27.11 -34.18 47.74
C ALA A 287 -27.94 -34.36 49.01
N VAL A 288 -28.79 -33.38 49.33
CA VAL A 288 -29.89 -33.54 50.29
C VAL A 288 -31.18 -32.98 49.66
N TRP A 289 -32.15 -33.87 49.47
CA TRP A 289 -33.52 -33.58 49.09
C TRP A 289 -34.34 -33.19 50.32
N SER A 290 -35.19 -32.15 50.24
CA SER A 290 -36.53 -32.18 50.84
C SER A 290 -37.45 -31.06 50.35
N LYS A 291 -38.58 -31.48 49.76
CA LYS A 291 -39.97 -30.97 49.88
C LYS A 291 -40.19 -29.49 50.23
N LEU A 292 -41.01 -28.80 49.41
CA LEU A 292 -42.33 -28.22 49.78
C LEU A 292 -42.87 -27.28 48.69
N GLY A 293 -44.08 -27.58 48.18
CA GLY A 293 -45.13 -26.66 47.67
C GLY A 293 -44.78 -25.77 46.47
N GLY A 294 -45.66 -25.44 45.52
CA GLY A 294 -47.08 -25.67 45.32
C GLY A 294 -47.51 -24.85 44.10
N ARG A 295 -48.44 -25.42 43.30
CA ARG A 295 -49.51 -24.77 42.51
C ARG A 295 -49.37 -23.26 42.15
N PHE A 296 -49.48 -22.93 40.86
CA PHE A 296 -50.55 -22.13 40.22
C PHE A 296 -50.20 -21.86 38.73
N ARG A 297 -50.91 -22.49 37.80
CA ARG A 297 -51.97 -21.97 36.91
C ARG A 297 -51.50 -21.07 35.74
N ARG A 298 -51.79 -21.58 34.53
CA ARG A 298 -51.74 -20.89 33.23
C ARG A 298 -52.71 -19.71 33.20
N HIS A 299 -52.33 -18.64 32.50
CA HIS A 299 -53.26 -17.84 31.71
C HIS A 299 -52.62 -17.43 30.39
N ARG A 300 -53.35 -17.68 29.29
CA ARG A 300 -53.12 -17.18 27.93
C ARG A 300 -53.75 -15.80 27.79
N HIS A 301 -53.10 -14.93 27.02
CA HIS A 301 -53.63 -13.97 26.02
C HIS A 301 -52.39 -13.29 25.41
N GLY A 302 -52.21 -13.03 24.10
CA GLY A 302 -53.07 -13.08 22.93
C GLY A 302 -52.70 -11.86 22.05
N TYR A 303 -52.46 -12.09 20.75
CA TYR A 303 -52.38 -11.12 19.62
C TYR A 303 -51.16 -10.15 19.62
N ASP A 304 -50.52 -9.71 18.52
CA ASP A 304 -50.54 -9.91 17.05
C ASP A 304 -49.23 -9.26 16.52
N LYS A 305 -48.44 -9.82 15.58
CA LYS A 305 -48.44 -9.51 14.12
C LYS A 305 -48.72 -8.03 13.78
N CYS A 306 -47.92 -7.26 13.03
CA CYS A 306 -47.28 -7.53 11.74
C CYS A 306 -46.37 -6.34 11.30
N THR A 307 -45.40 -6.66 10.42
CA THR A 307 -44.83 -5.91 9.25
C THR A 307 -44.15 -4.55 9.47
N GLN A 308 -42.85 -4.37 9.19
CA GLN A 308 -42.21 -4.24 7.85
C GLN A 308 -42.89 -3.28 6.88
N VAL A 309 -42.28 -2.10 6.72
CA VAL A 309 -41.80 -1.54 5.43
C VAL A 309 -40.41 -0.98 5.70
#